data_AF-A0A1X0P5Q8-F1
#
_entry.id   AF-A0A1X0P5Q8-F1
#
_cell.length_a   1.000
_cell.length_b   1.000
_cell.length_c   1.000
_cell.angle_alpha   90.00
_cell.angle_beta   90.00
_cell.angle_gamma   90.00
#
_symmetry.space_group_name_H-M   'P 1'
#
loop_
_entity.id
_entity.type
_entity.pdbx_description
1 polymer ?
#
loop_
_entity_poly.entity_id
_entity_poly.type
_entity_poly.pdbx_seq_one_letter_code
_entity_poly.pdbx_strand_id
1 'polypeptide(L)'
;MQNAIPLTTGSTFPQREQYGQDRVTCANVNVNPNSNMEFYQVFEGSMARAPPIRWSNAPKRVLGRSHLICCCILPRDGANSICIVVFLLLIDLIFMIGVVPRGEFYSYLIVSILSIAALICLILSVTVDPGILLPLPPDPGRQPQITMINGKEVLCKICPTCHIVRPPRSTHCQFCDYCVEVFDHHCGVIGCCVAKRTFRFFGGFFIFTSILAIFILIRSAVALADTPRDTDTASGRWTIAATTVSLVVAGFAGCIVVPMAVYYVYLGCMNSTQKESARFGLGLFEPNRDFHEGFFRNFWRRYFGSLGKSRITAENANIRV
;
A
#
# COMPACT_ATOMS: atom_id res chain seq x y z
N MET A 1 14.52 -17.46 -58.40
CA MET A 1 13.24 -16.88 -58.85
C MET A 1 12.39 -16.68 -57.60
N GLN A 2 12.49 -15.54 -56.90
CA GLN A 2 11.80 -14.27 -57.23
C GLN A 2 10.33 -14.51 -57.59
N ASN A 3 9.40 -14.20 -56.69
CA ASN A 3 8.79 -12.87 -56.66
C ASN A 3 7.95 -12.64 -55.40
N ALA A 4 7.80 -11.36 -55.11
CA ALA A 4 7.44 -10.78 -53.84
C ALA A 4 6.28 -9.78 -54.02
N ILE A 5 5.47 -9.58 -52.96
CA ILE A 5 4.88 -8.28 -52.48
C ILE A 5 3.64 -7.74 -53.24
N PRO A 6 2.75 -6.88 -52.66
CA PRO A 6 2.40 -6.55 -51.25
C PRO A 6 0.88 -6.70 -50.96
N LEU A 7 0.45 -6.49 -49.70
CA LEU A 7 -0.68 -5.57 -49.41
C LEU A 7 -0.65 -5.12 -47.94
N THR A 8 -0.60 -3.80 -47.77
CA THR A 8 -0.62 -3.02 -46.54
C THR A 8 -2.05 -2.69 -46.12
N THR A 9 -2.38 -2.81 -44.84
CA THR A 9 -3.27 -1.85 -44.15
C THR A 9 -2.83 -1.72 -42.70
N GLY A 10 -2.47 -0.49 -42.33
CA GLY A 10 -1.96 -0.15 -41.02
C GLY A 10 -3.04 -0.11 -39.93
N SER A 11 -2.62 -0.52 -38.74
CA SER A 11 -3.21 -0.11 -37.47
C SER A 11 -2.08 0.28 -36.54
N THR A 12 -1.76 1.58 -36.49
CA THR A 12 -0.80 2.17 -35.56
C THR A 12 -1.38 2.12 -34.14
N PHE A 13 -0.98 1.11 -33.37
CA PHE A 13 -1.04 1.15 -31.91
C PHE A 13 0.25 1.82 -31.41
N PRO A 14 0.18 2.89 -30.59
CA PRO A 14 1.40 3.45 -30.00
C PRO A 14 1.94 2.46 -28.97
N GLN A 15 3.16 2.00 -29.17
CA GLN A 15 3.92 1.24 -28.18
C GLN A 15 4.04 2.08 -26.90
N ARG A 16 3.65 1.48 -25.79
CA ARG A 16 3.76 2.03 -24.44
C ARG A 16 5.24 2.04 -24.07
N GLU A 17 5.88 3.20 -24.12
CA GLU A 17 7.24 3.39 -23.62
C GLU A 17 7.33 2.94 -22.17
N GLN A 18 8.14 1.91 -21.92
CA GLN A 18 8.57 1.50 -20.59
C GLN A 18 9.38 2.65 -19.96
N TYR A 19 8.71 3.48 -19.17
CA TYR A 19 9.40 4.52 -18.40
C TYR A 19 10.29 3.85 -17.36
N GLY A 20 11.60 4.09 -17.50
CA GLY A 20 12.66 3.45 -16.73
C GLY A 20 12.41 3.43 -15.23
N GLN A 21 12.43 2.22 -14.66
CA GLN A 21 12.84 2.04 -13.29
C GLN A 21 14.31 2.43 -13.20
N ASP A 22 14.60 3.68 -12.82
CA ASP A 22 15.98 4.10 -12.53
C ASP A 22 16.52 3.30 -11.34
N ARG A 23 17.23 2.21 -11.65
CA ARG A 23 18.19 1.54 -10.78
C ARG A 23 19.36 2.49 -10.58
N VAL A 24 19.29 3.32 -9.55
CA VAL A 24 20.49 3.90 -8.94
C VAL A 24 20.50 3.43 -7.51
N THR A 25 21.33 2.42 -7.25
CA THR A 25 21.71 1.96 -5.92
C THR A 25 22.26 3.14 -5.13
N CYS A 26 21.77 3.36 -3.91
CA CYS A 26 22.42 4.29 -2.99
C CYS A 26 23.82 3.74 -2.69
N ALA A 27 24.86 4.28 -3.34
CA ALA A 27 26.23 4.01 -2.94
C ALA A 27 26.46 4.64 -1.56
N ASN A 28 27.01 3.86 -0.62
CA ASN A 28 27.49 4.37 0.66
C ASN A 28 28.68 5.29 0.38
N VAL A 29 28.50 6.61 0.58
CA VAL A 29 29.60 7.57 0.50
C VAL A 29 30.22 7.64 1.89
N ASN A 30 31.48 7.20 2.01
CA ASN A 30 32.29 7.33 3.23
C ASN A 30 33.07 8.63 3.12
N VAL A 31 32.81 9.62 3.99
CA VAL A 31 33.38 10.97 3.87
C VAL A 31 34.42 11.22 4.97
N ASN A 32 35.63 11.61 4.56
CA ASN A 32 36.73 12.06 5.42
C ASN A 32 36.47 13.51 5.91
N PRO A 33 36.62 13.85 7.21
CA PRO A 33 36.14 15.14 7.75
C PRO A 33 36.93 16.40 7.35
N ASN A 34 38.02 16.31 6.58
CA ASN A 34 38.99 17.42 6.44
C ASN A 34 39.15 18.04 5.03
N SER A 35 38.23 17.85 4.09
CA SER A 35 38.34 18.45 2.74
C SER A 35 37.20 19.43 2.43
N ASN A 36 37.32 20.66 2.95
CA ASN A 36 36.50 21.80 2.54
C ASN A 36 37.00 22.33 1.17
N MET A 37 36.65 21.67 0.05
CA MET A 37 36.46 22.27 -1.30
C MET A 37 36.30 21.26 -2.46
N GLU A 38 36.48 19.95 -2.25
CA GLU A 38 36.53 18.99 -3.39
C GLU A 38 35.18 18.38 -3.83
N PHE A 39 34.05 18.68 -3.16
CA PHE A 39 32.79 17.99 -3.44
C PHE A 39 32.07 18.43 -4.73
N TYR A 40 32.43 19.56 -5.34
CA TYR A 40 31.88 19.94 -6.65
C TYR A 40 32.53 19.20 -7.82
N GLN A 41 33.74 18.63 -7.65
CA GLN A 41 34.49 18.05 -8.79
C GLN A 41 34.22 16.56 -9.04
N VAL A 42 33.66 15.82 -8.07
CA VAL A 42 33.32 14.39 -8.30
C VAL A 42 32.12 14.22 -9.26
N PHE A 43 31.40 15.29 -9.57
CA PHE A 43 30.33 15.29 -10.59
C PHE A 43 30.80 15.59 -12.02
N GLU A 44 32.06 15.98 -12.25
CA GLU A 44 32.54 16.36 -13.59
C GLU A 44 33.11 15.18 -14.40
N GLY A 45 33.45 14.04 -13.77
CA GLY A 45 34.18 12.94 -14.41
C GLY A 45 33.38 11.99 -15.31
N SER A 46 32.05 12.11 -15.41
CA SER A 46 31.24 11.30 -16.35
C SER A 46 29.92 11.99 -16.72
N MET A 47 29.99 13.26 -17.13
CA MET A 47 28.83 13.98 -17.67
C MET A 47 28.43 13.47 -19.07
N ALA A 48 27.84 12.29 -19.15
CA ALA A 48 26.57 12.24 -19.87
C ALA A 48 25.61 13.08 -19.03
N ARG A 49 25.39 14.36 -19.41
CA ARG A 49 24.44 15.25 -18.71
C ARG A 49 23.19 14.43 -18.42
N ALA A 50 22.82 14.33 -17.15
CA ALA A 50 21.49 13.82 -16.82
C ALA A 50 20.50 14.56 -17.73
N PRO A 51 19.63 13.84 -18.48
CA PRO A 51 18.77 14.47 -19.46
C PRO A 51 18.01 15.61 -18.79
N PRO A 52 17.82 16.75 -19.48
CA PRO A 52 17.14 17.90 -18.90
C PRO A 52 15.79 17.44 -18.35
N ILE A 53 15.47 17.87 -17.11
CA ILE A 53 14.20 17.54 -16.49
C ILE A 53 13.09 18.04 -17.41
N ARG A 54 12.33 17.11 -18.00
CA ARG A 54 11.19 17.46 -18.84
C ARG A 54 10.02 17.83 -17.94
N TRP A 55 9.81 19.13 -17.80
CA TRP A 55 8.72 19.69 -17.01
C TRP A 55 7.38 19.45 -17.70
N SER A 56 6.38 18.99 -16.93
CA SER A 56 5.00 19.00 -17.40
C SER A 56 4.45 20.42 -17.33
N ASN A 57 4.07 20.98 -18.48
CA ASN A 57 3.43 22.30 -18.57
C ASN A 57 1.90 22.22 -18.36
N ALA A 58 1.33 21.01 -18.25
CA ALA A 58 -0.09 20.84 -18.01
C ALA A 58 -0.44 21.16 -16.55
N PRO A 59 -1.56 21.87 -16.30
CA PRO A 59 -1.99 22.22 -14.95
C PRO A 59 -2.27 20.96 -14.13
N LYS A 60 -1.65 20.89 -12.96
CA LYS A 60 -1.64 19.74 -12.08
C LYS A 60 -2.68 19.89 -10.98
N ARG A 61 -3.69 19.01 -10.99
CA ARG A 61 -4.68 18.94 -9.90
C ARG A 61 -4.05 18.36 -8.63
N VAL A 62 -4.34 18.98 -7.48
CA VAL A 62 -3.83 18.56 -6.15
C VAL A 62 -4.14 17.08 -5.86
N LEU A 63 -5.40 16.67 -6.07
CA LEU A 63 -5.85 15.31 -5.79
C LEU A 63 -5.61 14.32 -6.93
N GLY A 64 -4.95 14.73 -8.02
CA GLY A 64 -4.73 13.86 -9.19
C GLY A 64 -6.05 13.25 -9.67
N ARG A 65 -6.15 11.92 -9.58
CA ARG A 65 -7.34 11.13 -9.94
C ARG A 65 -8.32 10.84 -8.80
N SER A 66 -8.05 11.33 -7.58
CA SER A 66 -8.93 11.16 -6.43
C SER A 66 -9.92 12.31 -6.27
N HIS A 67 -10.98 12.12 -5.49
CA HIS A 67 -11.98 13.14 -5.17
C HIS A 67 -12.09 13.31 -3.65
N LEU A 68 -12.35 14.54 -3.20
CA LEU A 68 -12.69 14.81 -1.80
C LEU A 68 -14.21 14.83 -1.69
N ILE A 69 -14.76 13.97 -0.83
CA ILE A 69 -16.19 13.96 -0.50
C ILE A 69 -16.31 14.07 1.02
N CYS A 70 -16.90 15.16 1.50
CA CYS A 70 -16.88 15.55 2.92
C CYS A 70 -15.44 15.64 3.43
N CYS A 71 -14.98 14.64 4.19
CA CYS A 71 -13.62 14.54 4.73
C CYS A 71 -12.82 13.35 4.16
N CYS A 72 -13.42 12.55 3.27
CA CYS A 72 -12.84 11.33 2.73
C CYS A 72 -12.22 11.57 1.35
N ILE A 73 -11.00 11.08 1.13
CA ILE A 73 -10.38 11.03 -0.18
C ILE A 73 -10.79 9.72 -0.84
N LEU A 74 -11.67 9.78 -1.85
CA LEU A 74 -12.05 8.63 -2.63
C LEU A 74 -11.13 8.50 -3.86
N PRO A 75 -10.32 7.42 -3.95
CA PRO A 75 -9.60 7.10 -5.17
C PRO A 75 -10.60 6.68 -6.26
N ARG A 76 -10.30 7.00 -7.52
CA ARG A 76 -11.11 6.55 -8.66
C ARG A 76 -11.31 5.03 -8.66
N ASP A 77 -10.24 4.28 -8.40
CA ASP A 77 -10.25 2.82 -8.41
C ASP A 77 -10.57 2.23 -7.02
N GLY A 78 -10.92 3.07 -6.04
CA GLY A 78 -11.23 2.66 -4.66
C GLY A 78 -12.47 1.77 -4.55
N ALA A 79 -13.34 1.78 -5.56
CA ALA A 79 -14.52 0.91 -5.62
C ALA A 79 -14.18 -0.59 -5.56
N ASN A 80 -12.95 -0.99 -5.92
CA ASN A 80 -12.50 -2.38 -5.80
C ASN A 80 -12.59 -2.91 -4.37
N SER A 81 -12.46 -2.03 -3.37
CA SER A 81 -12.61 -2.40 -1.95
C SER A 81 -14.04 -2.82 -1.57
N ILE A 82 -15.07 -2.41 -2.34
CA ILE A 82 -16.47 -2.84 -2.13
C ILE A 82 -16.58 -4.36 -2.34
N CYS A 83 -15.88 -4.92 -3.32
CA CYS A 83 -15.89 -6.36 -3.57
C CYS A 83 -15.35 -7.15 -2.37
N ILE A 84 -14.31 -6.62 -1.71
CA ILE A 84 -13.72 -7.23 -0.51
C ILE A 84 -14.71 -7.17 0.66
N VAL A 85 -15.39 -6.03 0.85
CA VAL A 85 -16.42 -5.87 1.89
C VAL A 85 -17.55 -6.89 1.69
N VAL A 86 -18.10 -6.97 0.48
CA VAL A 86 -19.20 -7.91 0.17
C VAL A 86 -18.75 -9.35 0.39
N PHE A 87 -17.55 -9.71 -0.06
CA PHE A 87 -17.01 -11.05 0.11
C PHE A 87 -16.84 -11.42 1.59
N LEU A 88 -16.25 -10.53 2.40
CA LEU A 88 -16.10 -10.76 3.84
C LEU A 88 -17.44 -10.94 4.54
N LEU A 89 -18.38 -10.02 4.32
CA LEU A 89 -19.71 -10.09 4.93
C LEU A 89 -20.49 -11.34 4.53
N LEU A 90 -20.34 -11.80 3.28
CA LEU A 90 -20.97 -13.03 2.80
C LEU A 90 -20.40 -14.26 3.53
N ILE A 91 -19.08 -14.35 3.67
CA ILE A 91 -18.43 -15.48 4.36
C ILE A 91 -18.79 -15.47 5.85
N ASP A 92 -18.80 -14.31 6.48
CA ASP A 92 -19.23 -14.16 7.88
C ASP A 92 -20.68 -14.61 8.05
N LEU A 93 -21.59 -14.21 7.14
CA LEU A 93 -22.99 -14.62 7.17
C LEU A 93 -23.14 -16.14 7.03
N ILE A 94 -22.43 -16.77 6.09
CA ILE A 94 -22.44 -18.23 5.88
C ILE A 94 -21.95 -18.94 7.14
N PHE A 95 -20.84 -18.48 7.74
CA PHE A 95 -20.30 -19.05 8.97
C PHE A 95 -21.29 -18.94 10.13
N MET A 96 -21.87 -17.75 10.32
CA MET A 96 -22.77 -17.44 11.44
C MET A 96 -24.07 -18.24 11.37
N ILE A 97 -24.63 -18.42 10.18
CA ILE A 97 -25.89 -19.18 9.99
C ILE A 97 -25.63 -20.69 9.94
N GLY A 98 -24.54 -21.11 9.31
CA GLY A 98 -24.30 -22.50 8.93
C GLY A 98 -23.40 -23.30 9.86
N VAL A 99 -22.50 -22.64 10.62
CA VAL A 99 -21.49 -23.33 11.45
C VAL A 99 -21.73 -23.10 12.93
N VAL A 100 -22.15 -21.91 13.34
CA VAL A 100 -22.32 -21.58 14.76
C VAL A 100 -23.58 -22.27 15.33
N PRO A 101 -23.46 -23.09 16.40
CA PRO A 101 -24.61 -23.75 17.01
C PRO A 101 -25.65 -22.74 17.53
N ARG A 102 -26.94 -23.10 17.42
CA ARG A 102 -28.02 -22.28 17.95
C ARG A 102 -27.91 -22.18 19.47
N GLY A 103 -27.90 -20.95 20.00
CA GLY A 103 -27.75 -20.65 21.43
C GLY A 103 -26.32 -20.27 21.85
N GLU A 104 -25.32 -20.46 20.99
CA GLU A 104 -23.94 -20.09 21.29
C GLU A 104 -23.68 -18.60 21.02
N PHE A 105 -23.73 -17.74 22.03
CA PHE A 105 -23.57 -16.28 21.83
C PHE A 105 -22.13 -15.83 21.53
N TYR A 106 -21.12 -16.49 22.09
CA TYR A 106 -19.73 -15.98 22.04
C TYR A 106 -19.14 -15.94 20.63
N SER A 107 -19.41 -16.95 19.78
CA SER A 107 -18.92 -16.96 18.40
C SER A 107 -19.52 -15.81 17.59
N TYR A 108 -20.82 -15.51 17.77
CA TYR A 108 -21.44 -14.37 17.09
C TYR A 108 -20.79 -13.05 17.50
N LEU A 109 -20.53 -12.88 18.80
CA LEU A 109 -19.90 -11.67 19.31
C LEU A 109 -18.47 -11.50 18.80
N ILE A 110 -17.65 -12.56 18.86
CA ILE A 110 -16.25 -12.52 18.42
C ILE A 110 -16.16 -12.21 16.92
N VAL A 111 -16.93 -12.93 16.08
CA VAL A 111 -16.94 -12.70 14.64
C VAL A 111 -17.41 -11.28 14.33
N SER A 112 -18.48 -10.80 14.97
CA SER A 112 -18.98 -9.45 14.73
C SER A 112 -17.95 -8.38 15.07
N ILE A 113 -17.29 -8.48 16.24
CA ILE A 113 -16.27 -7.53 16.67
C ILE A 113 -15.08 -7.52 15.71
N LEU A 114 -14.54 -8.69 15.37
CA LEU A 114 -13.38 -8.80 14.48
C LEU A 114 -13.70 -8.32 13.07
N SER A 115 -14.89 -8.63 12.56
CA SER A 115 -15.35 -8.20 11.23
C SER A 115 -15.56 -6.70 11.17
N ILE A 116 -16.20 -6.10 12.19
CA ILE A 116 -16.34 -4.64 12.30
C ILE A 116 -14.96 -3.97 12.35
N ALA A 117 -14.03 -4.49 13.16
CA ALA A 117 -12.67 -3.94 13.25
C ALA A 117 -11.92 -4.03 11.91
N ALA A 118 -12.02 -5.17 11.21
CA ALA A 118 -11.44 -5.36 9.89
C ALA A 118 -12.05 -4.40 8.85
N LEU A 119 -13.37 -4.25 8.83
CA LEU A 119 -14.08 -3.35 7.90
C LEU A 119 -13.73 -1.88 8.15
N ILE A 120 -13.67 -1.45 9.42
CA ILE A 120 -13.22 -0.10 9.77
C ILE A 120 -11.79 0.12 9.26
N CYS A 121 -10.89 -0.83 9.48
CA CYS A 121 -9.52 -0.74 8.98
C CYS A 121 -9.45 -0.67 7.45
N LEU A 122 -10.24 -1.48 6.73
CA LEU A 122 -10.31 -1.44 5.28
C LEU A 122 -10.82 -0.09 4.78
N ILE A 123 -11.95 0.38 5.32
CA ILE A 123 -12.55 1.67 4.95
C ILE A 123 -11.54 2.81 5.19
N LEU A 124 -10.94 2.88 6.38
CA LEU A 124 -9.96 3.91 6.69
C LEU A 124 -8.70 3.82 5.81
N SER A 125 -8.28 2.62 5.41
CA SER A 125 -7.14 2.46 4.50
C SER A 125 -7.39 3.06 3.10
N VAL A 126 -8.65 3.10 2.68
CA VAL A 126 -9.07 3.62 1.37
C VAL A 126 -9.43 5.10 1.41
N THR A 127 -10.08 5.56 2.49
CA THR A 127 -10.69 6.90 2.54
C THR A 127 -9.85 7.96 3.26
N VAL A 128 -8.90 7.57 4.12
CA VAL A 128 -8.02 8.52 4.80
C VAL A 128 -6.98 9.06 3.83
N ASP A 129 -6.69 10.37 3.91
CA ASP A 129 -5.57 10.97 3.19
C ASP A 129 -4.28 10.19 3.45
N PRO A 130 -3.66 9.56 2.43
CA PRO A 130 -2.44 8.77 2.60
C PRO A 130 -1.22 9.62 2.96
N GLY A 131 -1.31 10.95 2.81
CA GLY A 131 -0.25 11.93 3.05
C GLY A 131 0.13 12.65 1.76
N ILE A 132 -0.88 13.14 1.03
CA ILE A 132 -0.68 13.81 -0.26
C ILE A 132 0.14 15.09 -0.08
N LEU A 133 1.10 15.29 -0.98
CA LEU A 133 1.94 16.49 -1.07
C LEU A 133 1.39 17.42 -2.14
N LEU A 134 1.20 18.69 -1.77
CA LEU A 134 0.66 19.71 -2.67
C LEU A 134 1.66 20.00 -3.80
N PRO A 135 1.20 20.06 -5.07
CA PRO A 135 2.03 20.52 -6.17
C PRO A 135 2.38 22.01 -5.99
N LEU A 136 3.48 22.44 -6.59
CA LEU A 136 3.88 23.84 -6.63
C LEU A 136 3.93 24.33 -8.10
N PRO A 137 3.95 25.65 -8.34
CA PRO A 137 4.16 26.17 -9.68
C PRO A 137 5.50 25.69 -10.27
N PRO A 138 5.60 25.49 -11.60
CA PRO A 138 6.86 25.21 -12.25
C PRO A 138 7.88 26.31 -11.93
N ASP A 139 9.08 25.91 -11.53
CA ASP A 139 10.17 26.81 -11.19
C ASP A 139 11.48 26.25 -11.76
N PRO A 140 12.00 26.81 -12.88
CA PRO A 140 13.26 26.37 -13.48
C PRO A 140 14.47 26.50 -12.56
N GLY A 141 14.41 27.39 -11.56
CA GLY A 141 15.47 27.58 -10.58
C GLY A 141 15.48 26.55 -9.46
N ARG A 142 14.47 25.68 -9.40
CA ARG A 142 14.33 24.70 -8.32
C ARG A 142 15.41 23.64 -8.41
N GLN A 143 16.16 23.50 -7.32
CA GLN A 143 17.24 22.51 -7.20
C GLN A 143 16.85 21.37 -6.26
N PRO A 144 17.40 20.16 -6.46
CA PRO A 144 17.32 19.09 -5.47
C PRO A 144 18.01 19.53 -4.18
N GLN A 145 17.57 18.98 -3.06
CA GLN A 145 18.10 19.33 -1.73
C GLN A 145 18.73 18.10 -1.08
N ILE A 146 19.77 18.30 -0.28
CA ILE A 146 20.34 17.24 0.56
C ILE A 146 19.81 17.44 1.97
N THR A 147 19.35 16.36 2.61
CA THR A 147 18.85 16.37 3.99
C THR A 147 19.55 15.29 4.80
N MET A 148 19.90 15.61 6.04
CA MET A 148 20.50 14.65 6.97
C MET A 148 19.43 13.81 7.65
N ILE A 149 19.55 12.48 7.57
CA ILE A 149 18.71 11.51 8.27
C ILE A 149 19.63 10.59 9.08
N ASN A 150 19.57 10.68 10.41
CA ASN A 150 20.39 9.87 11.32
C ASN A 150 21.89 9.87 10.95
N GLY A 151 22.43 11.04 10.59
CA GLY A 151 23.84 11.20 10.21
C GLY A 151 24.17 10.84 8.76
N LYS A 152 23.19 10.42 7.95
CA LYS A 152 23.36 10.09 6.53
C LYS A 152 22.75 11.16 5.63
N GLU A 153 23.50 11.56 4.61
CA GLU A 153 23.02 12.46 3.56
C GLU A 153 22.02 11.74 2.63
N VAL A 154 20.84 12.33 2.46
CA VAL A 154 19.80 11.85 1.56
C VAL A 154 19.46 12.92 0.54
N LEU A 155 19.63 12.59 -0.75
CA LEU A 155 19.25 13.47 -1.86
C LEU A 155 17.73 13.46 -2.09
N CYS A 156 17.09 14.59 -1.80
CA CYS A 156 15.69 14.88 -2.08
C CYS A 156 15.52 15.31 -3.54
N LYS A 157 15.08 14.37 -4.38
CA LYS A 157 14.87 14.58 -5.82
C LYS A 157 13.61 15.40 -6.10
N ILE A 158 13.65 16.17 -7.18
CA ILE A 158 12.48 16.87 -7.70
C ILE A 158 11.48 15.87 -8.31
N CYS A 159 10.20 16.17 -8.22
CA CYS A 159 9.15 15.55 -9.01
C CYS A 159 8.80 16.45 -10.20
N PRO A 160 8.99 16.02 -11.46
CA PRO A 160 8.70 16.83 -12.64
C PRO A 160 7.20 17.06 -12.89
N THR A 161 6.35 16.24 -12.28
CA THR A 161 4.88 16.29 -12.43
C THR A 161 4.22 17.19 -11.40
N CYS A 162 4.66 17.09 -10.13
CA CYS A 162 4.12 17.90 -9.04
C CYS A 162 4.95 19.17 -8.82
N HIS A 163 6.07 19.30 -9.52
CA HIS A 163 7.04 20.38 -9.36
C HIS A 163 7.37 20.60 -7.90
N ILE A 164 7.75 19.56 -7.14
CA ILE A 164 8.17 19.69 -5.73
C ILE A 164 9.51 19.02 -5.50
N VAL A 165 10.29 19.53 -4.55
CA VAL A 165 11.38 18.75 -3.95
C VAL A 165 10.73 17.72 -3.04
N ARG A 166 10.84 16.44 -3.37
CA ARG A 166 10.17 15.38 -2.61
C ARG A 166 10.87 15.22 -1.25
N PRO A 167 10.14 15.29 -0.13
CA PRO A 167 10.69 14.91 1.17
C PRO A 167 11.23 13.48 1.13
N PRO A 168 12.17 13.11 2.03
CA PRO A 168 12.67 11.75 2.13
C PRO A 168 11.55 10.71 2.16
N ARG A 169 11.77 9.57 1.51
CA ARG A 169 10.81 8.45 1.40
C ARG A 169 9.51 8.78 0.64
N SER A 170 9.37 9.97 0.06
CA SER A 170 8.18 10.36 -0.72
C SER A 170 8.30 9.93 -2.19
N THR A 171 7.18 9.55 -2.81
CA THR A 171 7.17 9.07 -4.20
C THR A 171 5.96 9.62 -4.94
N HIS A 172 6.13 9.93 -6.22
CA HIS A 172 5.03 10.21 -7.13
C HIS A 172 4.38 8.90 -7.57
N CYS A 173 3.10 8.70 -7.25
CA CYS A 173 2.34 7.56 -7.73
C CYS A 173 1.69 7.93 -9.08
N GLN A 174 2.07 7.25 -10.16
CA GLN A 174 1.51 7.50 -11.49
C GLN A 174 0.03 7.09 -11.61
N PHE A 175 -0.41 6.11 -10.81
CA PHE A 175 -1.80 5.65 -10.82
C PHE A 175 -2.74 6.67 -10.17
N CYS A 176 -2.41 7.13 -8.96
CA CYS A 176 -3.18 8.14 -8.25
C CYS A 176 -2.92 9.57 -8.77
N ASP A 177 -1.77 9.76 -9.43
CA ASP A 177 -1.31 11.00 -10.02
C ASP A 177 -1.07 12.10 -8.95
N TYR A 178 -0.32 11.78 -7.89
CA TYR A 178 0.19 12.75 -6.92
C TYR A 178 1.43 12.22 -6.19
N CYS A 179 2.18 13.13 -5.56
CA CYS A 179 3.24 12.76 -4.61
C CYS A 179 2.63 12.43 -3.24
N VAL A 180 3.14 11.39 -2.58
CA VAL A 180 2.70 10.99 -1.24
C VAL A 180 3.89 10.74 -0.31
N GLU A 181 3.74 11.11 0.95
CA GLU A 181 4.76 10.94 1.99
C GLU A 181 4.93 9.49 2.44
N VAL A 182 6.19 9.08 2.68
CA VAL A 182 6.55 7.74 3.17
C VAL A 182 5.77 6.67 2.40
N PHE A 183 5.96 6.70 1.08
CA PHE A 183 5.22 5.85 0.15
C PHE A 183 5.60 4.38 0.36
N ASP A 184 4.59 3.54 0.57
CA ASP A 184 4.76 2.11 0.68
C ASP A 184 4.62 1.47 -0.70
N HIS A 185 3.40 1.46 -1.22
CA HIS A 185 3.08 0.98 -2.55
C HIS A 185 1.71 1.53 -3.00
N HIS A 186 1.39 1.36 -4.28
CA HIS A 186 0.03 1.51 -4.77
C HIS A 186 -0.59 0.12 -4.84
N CYS A 187 -1.66 -0.12 -4.07
CA CYS A 187 -2.31 -1.41 -4.02
C CYS A 187 -3.39 -1.48 -5.09
N GLY A 188 -3.18 -2.27 -6.14
CA GLY A 188 -4.20 -2.47 -7.18
C GLY A 188 -5.48 -3.13 -6.68
N VAL A 189 -5.39 -3.89 -5.57
CA VAL A 189 -6.52 -4.61 -4.97
C VAL A 189 -7.53 -3.65 -4.35
N ILE A 190 -7.07 -2.66 -3.57
CA ILE A 190 -7.95 -1.65 -2.96
C ILE A 190 -8.00 -0.33 -3.75
N GLY A 191 -7.22 -0.22 -4.83
CA GLY A 191 -7.22 0.93 -5.74
C GLY A 191 -6.68 2.22 -5.16
N CYS A 192 -5.85 2.16 -4.11
CA CYS A 192 -5.31 3.36 -3.45
C CYS A 192 -3.83 3.20 -3.04
N CYS A 193 -3.21 4.31 -2.63
CA CYS A 193 -1.87 4.31 -2.07
C CYS A 193 -1.86 3.90 -0.60
N VAL A 194 -1.02 2.93 -0.27
CA VAL A 194 -0.60 2.68 1.11
C VAL A 194 0.63 3.55 1.36
N ALA A 195 0.55 4.38 2.40
CA ALA A 195 1.57 5.37 2.71
C ALA A 195 1.56 5.74 4.19
N LYS A 196 2.24 6.83 4.58
CA LYS A 196 2.45 7.24 5.98
C LYS A 196 1.21 7.11 6.88
N ARG A 197 0.07 7.63 6.41
CA ARG A 197 -1.16 7.79 7.21
C ARG A 197 -2.13 6.61 7.08
N THR A 198 -2.06 5.85 5.98
CA THR A 198 -2.93 4.70 5.72
C THR A 198 -2.31 3.36 6.11
N PHE A 199 -0.98 3.31 6.31
CA PHE A 199 -0.25 2.08 6.62
C PHE A 199 -0.84 1.28 7.78
N ARG A 200 -1.18 1.94 8.89
CA ARG A 200 -1.71 1.26 10.08
C ARG A 200 -3.06 0.60 9.83
N PHE A 201 -3.90 1.22 9.01
CA PHE A 201 -5.23 0.72 8.71
C PHE A 201 -5.13 -0.44 7.73
N PHE A 202 -4.25 -0.33 6.72
CA PHE A 202 -3.97 -1.42 5.81
C PHE A 202 -3.36 -2.64 6.52
N GLY A 203 -2.37 -2.44 7.39
CA GLY A 203 -1.82 -3.52 8.22
C GLY A 203 -2.82 -4.06 9.25
N GLY A 204 -3.63 -3.18 9.86
CA GLY A 204 -4.68 -3.55 10.81
C GLY A 204 -5.75 -4.43 10.19
N PHE A 205 -6.14 -4.15 8.94
CA PHE A 205 -7.05 -5.00 8.17
C PHE A 205 -6.54 -6.44 8.13
N PHE A 206 -5.28 -6.66 7.70
CA PHE A 206 -4.70 -8.01 7.67
C PHE A 206 -4.62 -8.66 9.05
N ILE A 207 -4.29 -7.91 10.11
CA ILE A 207 -4.22 -8.45 11.48
C ILE A 207 -5.60 -8.94 11.93
N PHE A 208 -6.64 -8.10 11.82
CA PHE A 208 -7.99 -8.49 12.25
C PHE A 208 -8.57 -9.60 11.38
N THR A 209 -8.40 -9.56 10.05
CA THR A 209 -8.85 -10.65 9.17
C THR A 209 -8.09 -11.95 9.40
N SER A 210 -6.82 -11.89 9.82
CA SER A 210 -6.06 -13.10 10.18
C SER A 210 -6.60 -13.77 11.42
N ILE A 211 -6.89 -12.98 12.46
CA ILE A 211 -7.49 -13.50 13.70
C ILE A 211 -8.88 -14.08 13.40
N LEU A 212 -9.69 -13.37 12.59
CA LEU A 212 -11.00 -13.84 12.14
C LEU A 212 -10.91 -15.15 11.35
N ALA A 213 -10.01 -15.23 10.36
CA ALA A 213 -9.82 -16.43 9.54
C ALA A 213 -9.37 -17.63 10.38
N ILE A 214 -8.43 -17.44 11.31
CA ILE A 214 -7.98 -18.50 12.24
C ILE A 214 -9.14 -18.95 13.13
N PHE A 215 -9.94 -18.02 13.66
CA PHE A 215 -11.11 -18.35 14.47
C PHE A 215 -12.14 -19.17 13.68
N ILE A 216 -12.51 -18.72 12.48
CA ILE A 216 -13.44 -19.44 11.59
C ILE A 216 -12.89 -20.83 11.23
N LEU A 217 -11.59 -20.93 10.94
CA LEU A 217 -10.93 -22.19 10.60
C LEU A 217 -11.04 -23.20 11.76
N ILE A 218 -10.66 -22.78 12.98
CA ILE A 218 -10.70 -23.64 14.16
C ILE A 218 -12.15 -24.05 14.47
N ARG A 219 -13.09 -23.11 14.47
CA ARG A 219 -14.50 -23.41 14.76
C ARG A 219 -15.13 -24.32 13.71
N SER A 220 -14.82 -24.11 12.43
CA SER A 220 -15.30 -24.99 11.36
C SER A 220 -14.69 -26.39 11.45
N ALA A 221 -13.41 -26.51 11.85
CA ALA A 221 -12.77 -27.80 12.06
C ALA A 221 -13.38 -28.58 13.24
N VAL A 222 -13.65 -27.90 14.36
CA VAL A 222 -14.34 -28.48 15.52
C VAL A 222 -15.77 -28.90 15.13
N ALA A 223 -16.53 -28.02 14.47
CA ALA A 223 -17.88 -28.35 14.00
C ALA A 223 -17.88 -29.57 13.07
N LEU A 224 -16.89 -29.71 12.18
CA LEU A 224 -16.78 -30.85 11.28
C LEU A 224 -16.45 -32.16 12.02
N ALA A 225 -15.71 -32.09 13.13
CA ALA A 225 -15.37 -33.24 13.95
C ALA A 225 -16.56 -33.70 14.82
N ASP A 226 -17.33 -32.75 15.34
CA ASP A 226 -18.39 -33.02 16.33
C ASP A 226 -19.78 -33.26 15.70
N THR A 227 -20.01 -32.79 14.47
CA THR A 227 -21.35 -32.87 13.85
C THR A 227 -21.63 -34.30 13.34
N PRO A 228 -22.70 -34.97 13.82
CA PRO A 228 -23.16 -36.23 13.23
C PRO A 228 -23.49 -36.01 11.76
N ARG A 229 -23.03 -36.90 10.89
CA ARG A 229 -23.27 -36.81 9.44
C ARG A 229 -24.71 -37.22 9.11
N ASP A 230 -25.68 -36.39 9.49
CA ASP A 230 -27.05 -36.49 9.02
C ASP A 230 -27.13 -35.88 7.61
N THR A 231 -27.04 -36.74 6.60
CA THR A 231 -27.16 -36.36 5.19
C THR A 231 -28.58 -36.49 4.66
N ASP A 232 -29.48 -37.09 5.44
CA ASP A 232 -30.83 -37.41 5.01
C ASP A 232 -31.71 -36.15 5.03
N THR A 233 -31.47 -35.25 5.99
CA THR A 233 -32.17 -33.97 6.08
C THR A 233 -31.53 -32.86 5.24
N ALA A 234 -32.37 -31.96 4.70
CA ALA A 234 -31.88 -30.77 3.97
C ALA A 234 -31.05 -29.84 4.87
N SER A 235 -31.44 -29.74 6.15
CA SER A 235 -30.70 -28.99 7.17
C SER A 235 -29.32 -29.58 7.45
N GLY A 236 -29.20 -30.90 7.57
CA GLY A 236 -27.92 -31.55 7.80
C GLY A 236 -26.97 -31.40 6.61
N ARG A 237 -27.47 -31.55 5.38
CA ARG A 237 -26.69 -31.26 4.16
C ARG A 237 -26.20 -29.81 4.11
N TRP A 238 -27.05 -28.85 4.47
CA TRP A 238 -26.66 -27.43 4.52
C TRP A 238 -25.55 -27.17 5.54
N THR A 239 -25.67 -27.70 6.75
CA THR A 239 -24.65 -27.53 7.82
C THR A 239 -23.29 -28.09 7.38
N ILE A 240 -23.28 -29.30 6.80
CA ILE A 240 -22.04 -29.92 6.29
C ILE A 240 -21.43 -29.07 5.16
N ALA A 241 -22.26 -28.61 4.22
CA ALA A 241 -21.81 -27.76 3.12
C ALA A 241 -21.24 -26.43 3.60
N ALA A 242 -21.95 -25.73 4.49
CA ALA A 242 -21.51 -24.45 5.06
C ALA A 242 -20.21 -24.61 5.85
N THR A 243 -20.11 -25.64 6.69
CA THR A 243 -18.89 -25.95 7.46
C THR A 243 -17.71 -26.23 6.53
N THR A 244 -17.92 -27.00 5.46
CA THR A 244 -16.88 -27.30 4.48
C THR A 244 -16.44 -26.05 3.73
N VAL A 245 -17.38 -25.22 3.27
CA VAL A 245 -17.08 -23.96 2.59
C VAL A 245 -16.33 -23.00 3.51
N SER A 246 -16.80 -22.79 4.74
CA SER A 246 -16.12 -21.93 5.72
C SER A 246 -14.71 -22.41 6.04
N LEU A 247 -14.51 -23.72 6.21
CA LEU A 247 -13.19 -24.31 6.46
C LEU A 247 -12.22 -24.07 5.29
N VAL A 248 -12.67 -24.36 4.06
CA VAL A 248 -11.86 -24.22 2.85
C VAL A 248 -11.51 -22.76 2.59
N VAL A 249 -12.51 -21.86 2.64
CA VAL A 249 -12.30 -20.43 2.42
C VAL A 249 -11.40 -19.84 3.51
N ALA A 250 -11.62 -20.17 4.78
CA ALA A 250 -10.76 -19.69 5.87
C ALA A 250 -9.32 -20.22 5.76
N GLY A 251 -9.14 -21.46 5.30
CA GLY A 251 -7.82 -22.04 5.04
C GLY A 251 -7.07 -21.29 3.93
N PHE A 252 -7.69 -21.16 2.76
CA PHE A 252 -7.09 -20.44 1.63
C PHE A 252 -6.86 -18.96 1.93
N ALA A 253 -7.85 -18.27 2.54
CA ALA A 253 -7.70 -16.89 2.96
C ALA A 253 -6.58 -16.76 3.99
N GLY A 254 -6.53 -17.65 4.99
CA GLY A 254 -5.50 -17.71 6.03
C GLY A 254 -4.09 -17.80 5.47
N CYS A 255 -3.88 -18.63 4.44
CA CYS A 255 -2.59 -18.72 3.73
C CYS A 255 -2.13 -17.40 3.10
N ILE A 256 -3.04 -16.46 2.83
CA ILE A 256 -2.74 -15.16 2.25
C ILE A 256 -2.66 -14.08 3.33
N VAL A 257 -3.68 -13.98 4.18
CA VAL A 257 -3.79 -12.87 5.14
C VAL A 257 -2.83 -13.00 6.32
N VAL A 258 -2.53 -14.22 6.79
CA VAL A 258 -1.64 -14.42 7.95
C VAL A 258 -0.19 -14.01 7.61
N PRO A 259 0.41 -14.45 6.49
CA PRO A 259 1.74 -13.96 6.11
C PRO A 259 1.78 -12.44 5.88
N MET A 260 0.72 -11.87 5.30
CA MET A 260 0.63 -10.42 5.12
C MET A 260 0.55 -9.67 6.46
N ALA A 261 -0.21 -10.17 7.44
CA ALA A 261 -0.25 -9.59 8.78
C ALA A 261 1.12 -9.62 9.45
N VAL A 262 1.81 -10.76 9.41
CA VAL A 262 3.18 -10.90 9.92
C VAL A 262 4.13 -9.92 9.24
N TYR A 263 4.04 -9.80 7.92
CA TYR A 263 4.87 -8.88 7.15
C TYR A 263 4.62 -7.41 7.52
N TYR A 264 3.36 -6.99 7.69
CA TYR A 264 3.03 -5.63 8.09
C TYR A 264 3.45 -5.31 9.54
N VAL A 265 3.36 -6.28 10.45
CA VAL A 265 3.93 -6.15 11.80
C VAL A 265 5.44 -5.98 11.73
N TYR A 266 6.13 -6.82 10.94
CA TYR A 266 7.57 -6.71 10.71
C TYR A 266 7.97 -5.33 10.17
N LEU A 267 7.32 -4.86 9.10
CA LEU A 267 7.57 -3.52 8.54
C LEU A 267 7.35 -2.40 9.57
N GLY A 268 6.31 -2.53 10.39
CA GLY A 268 6.02 -1.63 11.49
C GLY A 268 7.13 -1.60 12.55
N CYS A 269 7.65 -2.76 12.94
CA CYS A 269 8.76 -2.90 13.88
C CYS A 269 10.10 -2.38 13.30
N MET A 270 10.32 -2.53 12.00
CA MET A 270 11.55 -2.09 11.33
C MET A 270 11.52 -0.62 10.90
N ASN A 271 10.37 0.07 11.02
CA ASN A 271 10.14 1.39 10.42
C ASN A 271 10.50 1.41 8.92
N SER A 272 10.19 0.31 8.22
CA SER A 272 10.48 0.14 6.79
C SER A 272 9.19 0.18 5.97
N THR A 273 9.30 0.58 4.71
CA THR A 273 8.24 0.37 3.72
C THR A 273 8.51 -0.89 2.89
N GLN A 274 7.48 -1.42 2.23
CA GLN A 274 7.61 -2.48 1.23
C GLN A 274 8.58 -2.06 0.12
N LYS A 275 8.46 -0.81 -0.36
CA LYS A 275 9.38 -0.25 -1.37
C LYS A 275 10.82 -0.25 -0.89
N GLU A 276 11.08 0.10 0.36
CA GLU A 276 12.42 0.07 0.94
C GLU A 276 12.91 -1.37 1.08
N SER A 277 12.08 -2.26 1.61
CA SER A 277 12.41 -3.67 1.82
C SER A 277 12.68 -4.41 0.51
N ALA A 278 11.94 -4.10 -0.56
CA ALA A 278 12.12 -4.70 -1.88
C ALA A 278 13.46 -4.34 -2.53
N ARG A 279 14.10 -3.23 -2.14
CA ARG A 279 15.42 -2.83 -2.67
C ARG A 279 16.56 -3.71 -2.16
N PHE A 280 16.38 -4.35 -1.01
CA PHE A 280 17.40 -5.17 -0.38
C PHE A 280 17.40 -6.62 -0.88
N GLY A 281 16.58 -6.96 -1.89
CA GLY A 281 16.66 -8.22 -2.66
C GLY A 281 16.58 -9.50 -1.82
N LEU A 282 15.41 -10.14 -1.77
CA LEU A 282 15.19 -11.46 -1.12
C LEU A 282 15.52 -11.55 0.40
N GLY A 283 15.90 -10.45 1.06
CA GLY A 283 16.33 -10.43 2.45
C GLY A 283 15.19 -10.41 3.47
N LEU A 284 14.80 -11.59 3.95
CA LEU A 284 14.28 -11.70 5.30
C LEU A 284 15.32 -11.10 6.27
N PHE A 285 14.89 -10.17 7.12
CA PHE A 285 15.61 -9.69 8.32
C PHE A 285 16.80 -8.75 8.17
N GLU A 286 16.98 -7.98 7.09
CA GLU A 286 17.90 -6.82 7.17
C GLU A 286 17.20 -5.58 7.73
N PRO A 287 17.67 -5.03 8.88
CA PRO A 287 17.08 -3.83 9.43
C PRO A 287 17.30 -2.60 8.56
N ASN A 288 16.24 -1.80 8.38
CA ASN A 288 16.38 -0.45 7.82
C ASN A 288 17.15 0.45 8.81
N ARG A 289 18.49 0.45 8.72
CA ARG A 289 19.35 1.19 9.67
C ARG A 289 19.16 2.71 9.61
N ASP A 290 18.68 3.24 8.48
CA ASP A 290 18.54 4.68 8.28
C ASP A 290 17.40 5.27 9.12
N PHE A 291 16.35 4.50 9.43
CA PHE A 291 15.16 4.99 10.16
C PHE A 291 14.80 4.17 11.40
N HIS A 292 15.58 3.13 11.73
CA HIS A 292 15.27 2.26 12.84
C HIS A 292 15.57 2.91 14.19
N GLU A 293 14.53 3.06 15.00
CA GLU A 293 14.59 3.70 16.31
C GLU A 293 14.32 2.71 17.48
N GLY A 294 14.34 1.40 17.21
CA GLY A 294 14.00 0.33 18.13
C GLY A 294 12.63 -0.29 17.86
N PHE A 295 12.54 -1.62 17.92
CA PHE A 295 11.37 -2.41 17.48
C PHE A 295 10.03 -1.93 18.09
N PHE A 296 9.93 -1.89 19.42
CA PHE A 296 8.70 -1.49 20.11
C PHE A 296 8.32 -0.03 19.86
N ARG A 297 9.32 0.87 19.85
CA ARG A 297 9.10 2.30 19.61
C ARG A 297 8.57 2.54 18.20
N ASN A 298 9.13 1.85 17.21
CA ASN A 298 8.67 1.91 15.83
C ASN A 298 7.26 1.37 15.67
N PHE A 299 6.99 0.18 16.19
CA PHE A 299 5.68 -0.45 16.12
C PHE A 299 4.60 0.45 16.72
N TRP A 300 4.85 0.96 17.93
CA TRP A 300 3.91 1.86 18.61
C TRP A 300 3.67 3.15 17.84
N ARG A 301 4.73 3.82 17.38
CA ARG A 301 4.59 5.04 16.57
C ARG A 301 3.85 4.79 15.26
N ARG A 302 4.06 3.63 14.62
CA ARG A 302 3.47 3.30 13.32
C ARG A 302 1.97 3.01 13.44
N TYR A 303 1.56 2.19 14.41
CA TYR A 303 0.17 1.75 14.57
C TYR A 303 -0.66 2.66 15.48
N PHE A 304 -0.06 3.22 16.54
CA PHE A 304 -0.78 3.96 17.58
C PHE A 304 -0.34 5.43 17.70
N GLY A 305 0.71 5.84 16.98
CA GLY A 305 1.16 7.23 16.95
C GLY A 305 0.19 8.18 16.23
N SER A 306 0.38 9.48 16.43
CA SER A 306 -0.40 10.51 15.74
C SER A 306 -0.31 10.37 14.21
N LEU A 307 -1.44 10.55 13.50
CA LEU A 307 -1.48 10.61 12.04
C LEU A 307 -0.85 11.91 11.50
N GLY A 308 -0.71 12.94 12.35
CA GLY A 308 -0.45 14.31 11.92
C GLY A 308 -1.67 14.97 11.27
N LYS A 309 -1.51 16.22 10.82
CA LYS A 309 -2.57 16.96 10.11
C LYS A 309 -2.55 16.61 8.61
N SER A 310 -3.74 16.51 8.01
CA SER A 310 -3.90 16.44 6.55
C SER A 310 -3.44 17.76 5.93
N ARG A 311 -2.80 17.70 4.76
CA ARG A 311 -2.51 18.90 3.95
C ARG A 311 -3.67 19.26 3.02
N ILE A 312 -4.58 18.31 2.80
CA ILE A 312 -5.76 18.48 1.97
C ILE A 312 -6.87 19.10 2.80
N THR A 313 -7.43 20.20 2.28
CA THR A 313 -8.59 20.91 2.81
C THR A 313 -9.65 21.05 1.72
N ALA A 314 -10.89 21.40 2.09
CA ALA A 314 -11.95 21.68 1.12
C ALA A 314 -11.57 22.82 0.16
N GLU A 315 -10.81 23.80 0.64
CA GLU A 315 -10.35 24.96 -0.12
C GLU A 315 -9.31 24.58 -1.18
N ASN A 316 -8.40 23.65 -0.87
CA ASN A 316 -7.29 23.32 -1.77
C ASN A 316 -7.50 22.06 -2.64
N ALA A 317 -8.46 21.22 -2.30
CA ALA A 317 -8.69 19.93 -2.97
C ALA A 317 -8.93 20.02 -4.48
N ASN A 318 -9.52 21.13 -4.94
CA ASN A 318 -9.89 21.35 -6.34
C ASN A 318 -8.93 22.29 -7.08
N ILE A 319 -7.89 22.79 -6.42
CA ILE A 319 -6.89 23.67 -7.04
C ILE A 319 -6.13 22.89 -8.13
N ARG A 320 -5.82 23.61 -9.21
CA ARG A 320 -4.89 23.19 -10.25
C ARG A 320 -3.73 24.17 -10.26
N VAL A 321 -2.52 23.63 -10.20
CA VAL A 321 -1.25 24.40 -10.16
C VAL A 321 -0.47 24.16 -11.43
#